data_AF-A0A843AGQ9-F1
#
_entry.id   AF-A0A843AGQ9-F1
#
_cell.length_a   1.000
_cell.length_b   1.000
_cell.length_c   1.000
_cell.angle_alpha   90.00
_cell.angle_beta   90.00
_cell.angle_gamma   90.00
#
_symmetry.space_group_name_H-M   'P 1'
#
loop_
_entity.id
_entity.type
_entity.pdbx_description
1 polymer ?
#
loop_
_entity_poly.entity_id
_entity_poly.type
_entity_poly.pdbx_seq_one_letter_code
_entity_poly.pdbx_strand_id
1 'polypeptide(L)'
;IIRKKESVIIYIGYYKSENYQICIAKYKIVPLIFPKEKFKLQKLTDKLTNPLRVFKDKKTENQTKRLSKILKRILIQKIQNWKRYKPIRGKIEDFFKLCKSGLSLKKIHKYTPKSAEKTTILTVVLAGLITTQGYNTKTALQKLSET
;
A
#
# COMPACT_ATOMS: atom_id res chain seq x y z
N ILE A 1 -6.01 9.23 -11.50
CA ILE A 1 -5.33 10.45 -10.99
C ILE A 1 -5.83 10.67 -9.56
N ILE A 2 -4.94 10.63 -8.56
CA ILE A 2 -5.29 10.75 -7.12
C ILE A 2 -5.61 12.22 -6.82
N ARG A 3 -6.75 12.52 -6.20
CA ARG A 3 -7.14 13.89 -5.87
C ARG A 3 -6.60 14.33 -4.50
N LYS A 4 -6.36 15.63 -4.36
CA LYS A 4 -5.94 16.25 -3.09
C LYS A 4 -6.97 15.93 -2.00
N LYS A 5 -6.52 15.33 -0.89
CA LYS A 5 -7.29 14.78 0.27
C LYS A 5 -7.74 13.31 0.19
N GLU A 6 -7.51 12.60 -0.92
CA GLU A 6 -7.77 11.16 -0.95
C GLU A 6 -6.75 10.39 -0.10
N SER A 7 -7.23 9.50 0.76
CA SER A 7 -6.38 8.63 1.58
C SER A 7 -5.91 7.45 0.73
N VAL A 8 -4.64 7.45 0.34
CA VAL A 8 -4.05 6.32 -0.37
C VAL A 8 -3.87 5.17 0.62
N ILE A 9 -4.32 3.98 0.21
CA ILE A 9 -4.10 2.74 0.95
C ILE A 9 -3.01 1.98 0.20
N ILE A 10 -1.88 1.72 0.87
CA ILE A 10 -0.76 0.99 0.27
C ILE A 10 -0.64 -0.38 0.92
N TYR A 11 -0.50 -1.41 0.09
CA TYR A 11 -0.08 -2.72 0.53
C TYR A 11 1.45 -2.77 0.62
N ILE A 12 1.98 -3.04 1.82
CA ILE A 12 3.40 -3.27 2.05
C ILE A 12 3.50 -4.70 2.52
N GLY A 13 4.09 -5.56 1.69
CA GLY A 13 3.87 -7.01 1.70
C GLY A 13 4.07 -7.75 3.02
N TYR A 14 4.79 -7.18 4.00
CA TYR A 14 5.08 -7.83 5.28
C TYR A 14 4.83 -6.94 6.51
N TYR A 15 4.43 -7.62 7.59
CA TYR A 15 4.23 -7.01 8.90
C TYR A 15 5.57 -6.65 9.54
N LYS A 16 5.83 -5.34 9.68
CA LYS A 16 6.94 -4.77 10.44
C LYS A 16 6.50 -3.43 11.01
N SER A 17 6.72 -3.19 12.30
CA SER A 17 6.27 -1.97 13.00
C SER A 17 6.83 -0.70 12.35
N GLU A 18 8.05 -0.76 11.85
CA GLU A 18 8.72 0.36 11.18
C GLU A 18 8.01 0.75 9.87
N ASN A 19 7.38 -0.20 9.18
CA ASN A 19 6.63 0.10 7.96
C ASN A 19 5.40 0.97 8.25
N TYR A 20 4.71 0.74 9.36
CA TYR A 20 3.58 1.59 9.79
C TYR A 20 4.04 3.02 10.08
N GLN A 21 5.17 3.14 10.77
CA GLN A 21 5.76 4.42 11.12
C GLN A 21 6.20 5.20 9.88
N ILE A 22 6.91 4.56 8.95
CA ILE A 22 7.36 5.19 7.71
C ILE A 22 6.17 5.67 6.86
N CYS A 23 5.12 4.86 6.72
CA CYS A 23 3.93 5.25 5.96
C CYS A 23 3.23 6.48 6.52
N ILE A 24 3.02 6.52 7.83
CA ILE A 24 2.28 7.62 8.46
C ILE A 24 3.18 8.86 8.62
N ALA A 25 4.44 8.68 9.03
CA ALA A 25 5.33 9.80 9.33
C ALA A 25 5.85 10.47 8.04
N LYS A 26 6.34 9.66 7.09
CA LYS A 26 7.01 10.14 5.86
C LYS A 26 6.02 10.31 4.70
N TYR A 27 5.29 9.25 4.37
CA TYR A 27 4.45 9.23 3.16
C TYR A 27 3.04 9.79 3.37
N LYS A 28 2.58 9.93 4.62
CA LYS A 28 1.21 10.35 4.98
C LYS A 28 0.12 9.42 4.44
N ILE A 29 0.40 8.12 4.46
CA ILE A 29 -0.43 7.05 3.87
C ILE A 29 -0.83 6.06 4.96
N VAL A 30 -2.00 5.45 4.82
CA VAL A 30 -2.45 4.36 5.71
C VAL A 30 -2.07 3.02 5.10
N PRO A 31 -1.11 2.28 5.69
CA PRO A 31 -0.72 0.98 5.16
C PRO A 31 -1.77 -0.09 5.48
N LEU A 32 -2.04 -0.96 4.51
CA LEU A 32 -2.87 -2.15 4.67
C LEU A 32 -2.01 -3.35 5.06
N ILE A 33 -1.46 -3.30 6.27
CA ILE A 33 -0.68 -4.39 6.85
C ILE A 33 -1.52 -5.01 7.96
N PHE A 34 -1.66 -6.34 7.95
CA PHE A 34 -2.48 -7.03 8.95
C PHE A 34 -1.67 -7.48 10.16
N PRO A 35 -2.29 -7.46 11.35
CA PRO A 35 -1.68 -7.97 12.57
C PRO A 35 -1.43 -9.48 12.46
N LYS A 36 -0.29 -9.96 12.97
CA LYS A 36 -0.03 -11.39 13.22
C LYS A 36 -0.73 -11.83 14.51
N GLU A 37 -0.84 -13.13 14.77
CA GLU A 37 -1.52 -13.68 15.97
C GLU A 37 -1.04 -13.06 17.29
N LYS A 38 0.28 -12.82 17.45
CA LYS A 38 0.86 -12.19 18.65
C LYS A 38 0.93 -10.66 18.59
N PHE A 39 0.11 -10.02 17.76
CA PHE A 39 0.09 -8.57 17.60
C PHE A 39 -0.49 -7.87 18.83
N LYS A 40 0.25 -6.90 19.37
CA LYS A 40 -0.23 -6.01 20.42
C LYS A 40 -0.43 -4.61 19.85
N LEU A 41 -1.67 -4.12 19.83
CA LEU A 41 -2.00 -2.79 19.33
C LEU A 41 -1.24 -1.70 20.10
N GLN A 42 -1.08 -1.87 21.41
CA GLN A 42 -0.34 -0.96 22.28
C GLN A 42 1.11 -0.75 21.79
N LYS A 43 1.83 -1.84 21.47
CA LYS A 43 3.20 -1.77 20.96
C LYS A 43 3.30 -0.98 19.65
N LEU A 44 2.25 -1.00 18.83
CA LEU A 44 2.20 -0.23 17.60
C LEU A 44 1.94 1.25 17.89
N THR A 45 0.98 1.58 18.76
CA THR A 45 0.66 2.96 19.11
C THR A 45 1.83 3.68 19.76
N ASP A 46 2.60 2.98 20.60
CA ASP A 46 3.76 3.53 21.29
C ASP A 46 4.90 3.86 20.32
N LYS A 47 5.06 3.05 19.25
CA LYS A 47 6.05 3.30 18.19
C LYS A 47 5.63 4.37 17.19
N LEU A 48 4.33 4.64 17.08
CA LEU A 48 3.78 5.61 16.13
C LEU A 48 4.00 7.04 16.63
N THR A 49 5.23 7.52 16.67
CA THR A 49 5.55 8.87 17.18
C THR A 49 5.74 9.84 16.03
N ASN A 50 5.19 11.04 16.11
CA ASN A 50 5.45 12.03 15.05
C ASN A 50 6.87 12.58 15.26
N PRO A 51 7.75 12.61 14.24
CA PRO A 51 9.09 13.14 14.40
C PRO A 51 9.02 14.63 14.79
N LEU A 52 9.68 14.99 15.88
CA LEU A 52 9.86 16.38 16.28
C LEU A 52 10.79 17.05 15.26
N ARG A 53 10.41 18.23 14.77
CA ARG A 53 11.24 19.02 13.86
C ARG A 53 11.63 20.29 14.59
N VAL A 54 12.94 20.51 14.70
CA VAL A 54 13.54 21.63 15.47
C VAL A 54 13.34 22.99 14.77
N PHE A 55 13.05 23.00 13.46
CA PHE A 55 13.02 24.23 12.64
C PHE A 55 11.79 24.35 11.73
N LYS A 56 10.57 24.14 12.25
CA LYS A 56 9.34 24.35 11.46
C LYS A 56 8.40 25.36 12.11
N ASP A 57 7.70 26.12 11.27
CA ASP A 57 6.59 26.98 11.70
C ASP A 57 5.55 26.20 12.50
N LYS A 58 5.15 26.75 13.66
CA LYS A 58 4.14 26.17 14.56
C LYS A 58 2.84 25.83 13.83
N LYS A 59 2.43 26.63 12.83
CA LYS A 59 1.22 26.39 12.03
C LYS A 59 1.32 25.10 11.20
N THR A 60 2.42 24.92 10.48
CA THR A 60 2.70 23.76 9.65
C THR A 60 2.90 22.50 10.49
N GLU A 61 3.52 22.65 11.66
CA GLU A 61 3.67 21.57 12.63
C GLU A 61 2.31 21.11 13.18
N ASN A 62 1.44 22.04 13.57
CA ASN A 62 0.08 21.75 14.05
C ASN A 62 -0.77 21.04 13.00
N GLN A 63 -0.72 21.48 11.74
CA GLN A 63 -1.39 20.79 10.64
C GLN A 63 -0.89 19.36 10.46
N THR A 64 0.43 19.16 10.52
CA THR A 64 1.06 17.84 10.40
C THR A 64 0.65 16.93 11.56
N LYS A 65 0.60 17.45 12.80
CA LYS A 65 0.13 16.73 14.00
C LYS A 65 -1.33 16.30 13.85
N ARG A 66 -2.20 17.22 13.40
CA ARG A 66 -3.62 16.93 13.12
C ARG A 66 -3.78 15.80 12.09
N LEU A 67 -3.07 15.91 10.97
CA LEU A 67 -3.13 14.90 9.91
C LEU A 67 -2.62 13.54 10.40
N SER A 68 -1.49 13.49 11.10
CA SER A 68 -0.98 12.24 11.69
C SER A 68 -1.97 11.63 12.69
N LYS A 69 -2.68 12.43 13.50
CA LYS A 69 -3.73 11.94 14.42
C LYS A 69 -4.90 11.30 13.68
N ILE A 70 -5.33 11.90 12.57
CA ILE A 70 -6.38 11.35 11.70
C ILE A 70 -5.92 10.02 11.08
N LEU A 71 -4.72 9.98 10.49
CA LEU A 71 -4.18 8.76 9.88
C LEU A 71 -4.04 7.62 10.89
N LYS A 72 -3.58 7.91 12.12
CA LYS A 72 -3.50 6.91 13.21
C LYS A 72 -4.87 6.34 13.54
N ARG A 73 -5.90 7.18 13.66
CA ARG A 73 -7.28 6.72 13.94
C ARG A 73 -7.78 5.80 12.83
N ILE A 74 -7.60 6.19 11.57
CA ILE A 74 -7.98 5.37 10.41
C ILE A 74 -7.23 4.04 10.42
N LEU A 75 -5.93 4.06 10.73
CA LEU A 75 -5.12 2.85 10.82
C LEU A 75 -5.66 1.89 11.89
N ILE A 76 -5.91 2.38 13.11
CA ILE A 76 -6.43 1.58 14.22
C ILE A 76 -7.78 0.95 13.84
N GLN A 77 -8.68 1.74 13.27
CA GLN A 77 -9.99 1.25 12.82
C GLN A 77 -9.86 0.15 11.75
N LYS A 78 -8.91 0.28 10.83
CA LYS A 78 -8.63 -0.75 9.80
C LYS A 78 -8.02 -2.01 10.39
N ILE A 79 -7.13 -1.88 11.37
CA ILE A 79 -6.51 -3.01 12.07
C ILE A 79 -7.57 -3.78 12.87
N GLN A 80 -8.49 -3.09 13.56
CA GLN A 80 -9.60 -3.75 14.26
C GLN A 80 -10.51 -4.51 13.28
N ASN A 81 -10.82 -3.90 12.14
CA ASN A 81 -11.65 -4.49 11.09
C ASN A 81 -10.87 -5.29 10.04
N TRP A 82 -9.70 -5.84 10.39
CA TRP A 82 -8.77 -6.46 9.43
C TRP A 82 -9.41 -7.61 8.61
N LYS A 83 -10.34 -8.37 9.21
CA LYS A 83 -11.04 -9.48 8.55
C LYS A 83 -11.79 -9.01 7.29
N ARG A 84 -12.41 -7.83 7.34
CA ARG A 84 -13.12 -7.22 6.18
C ARG A 84 -12.16 -6.85 5.06
N TYR A 85 -10.94 -6.45 5.40
CA TYR A 85 -9.93 -6.04 4.42
C TYR A 85 -9.09 -7.20 3.87
N LYS A 86 -9.12 -8.37 4.53
CA LYS A 86 -8.43 -9.59 4.08
C LYS A 86 -8.73 -9.96 2.60
N PRO A 87 -9.99 -10.02 2.14
CA PRO A 87 -10.27 -10.33 0.74
C PRO A 87 -9.77 -9.25 -0.23
N ILE A 88 -9.82 -7.97 0.16
CA ILE A 88 -9.33 -6.86 -0.65
C ILE A 88 -7.82 -6.98 -0.85
N ARG A 89 -7.07 -7.31 0.22
CA ARG A 89 -5.63 -7.60 0.11
C ARG A 89 -5.36 -8.77 -0.83
N GLY A 90 -6.15 -9.84 -0.74
CA GLY A 90 -6.04 -10.99 -1.64
C GLY A 90 -6.12 -10.57 -3.10
N LYS A 91 -7.15 -9.78 -3.47
CA LYS A 91 -7.29 -9.24 -4.83
C LYS A 91 -6.10 -8.39 -5.28
N ILE A 92 -5.55 -7.54 -4.39
CA ILE A 92 -4.36 -6.73 -4.68
C ILE A 92 -3.14 -7.62 -4.90
N GLU A 93 -2.98 -8.69 -4.11
CA GLU A 93 -1.88 -9.64 -4.27
C GLU A 93 -2.00 -10.42 -5.58
N ASP A 94 -3.20 -10.87 -5.94
CA ASP A 94 -3.48 -11.56 -7.19
C ASP A 94 -3.25 -10.64 -8.40
N PHE A 95 -3.60 -9.34 -8.30
CA PHE A 95 -3.23 -8.33 -9.30
C PHE A 95 -1.70 -8.22 -9.47
N PHE A 96 -0.94 -8.15 -8.37
CA PHE A 96 0.53 -8.11 -8.47
C PHE A 96 1.14 -9.42 -8.99
N LYS A 97 0.51 -10.58 -8.73
CA LYS A 97 0.91 -11.87 -9.31
C LYS A 97 0.69 -11.88 -10.82
N LEU A 98 -0.46 -11.39 -11.29
CA LEU A 98 -0.72 -11.22 -12.73
C LEU A 98 0.37 -10.37 -13.38
N CYS A 99 0.70 -9.22 -12.80
CA CYS A 99 1.74 -8.36 -13.34
C CYS A 99 3.12 -9.05 -13.39
N LYS A 100 3.48 -9.79 -12.32
CA LYS A 100 4.79 -10.45 -12.21
C LYS A 100 4.94 -11.67 -13.10
N SER A 101 3.99 -12.59 -13.02
CA SER A 101 4.03 -13.87 -13.73
C SER A 101 3.41 -13.73 -15.11
N GLY A 102 2.10 -13.47 -15.19
CA GLY A 102 1.36 -13.43 -16.46
C GLY A 102 1.81 -12.34 -17.44
N LEU A 103 2.29 -11.19 -16.94
CA LEU A 103 2.82 -10.11 -17.77
C LEU A 103 4.35 -9.96 -17.70
N SER A 104 5.04 -11.00 -17.21
CA SER A 104 6.51 -11.11 -17.25
C SER A 104 7.33 -10.01 -16.55
N LEU A 105 6.75 -9.24 -15.60
CA LEU A 105 7.55 -8.29 -14.81
C LEU A 105 8.55 -8.98 -13.87
N LYS A 106 8.48 -10.30 -13.67
CA LYS A 106 9.48 -11.04 -12.89
C LYS A 106 10.85 -11.09 -13.57
N LYS A 107 10.90 -11.03 -14.91
CA LYS A 107 12.13 -11.10 -15.72
C LYS A 107 12.17 -9.95 -16.72
N ILE A 108 12.28 -8.72 -16.23
CA ILE A 108 12.40 -7.54 -17.10
C ILE A 108 13.82 -7.48 -17.65
N HIS A 109 13.98 -7.86 -18.91
CA HIS A 109 15.24 -7.73 -19.65
C HIS A 109 15.26 -6.40 -20.40
N LYS A 110 15.78 -5.34 -19.76
CA LYS A 110 15.97 -4.02 -20.38
C LYS A 110 17.35 -3.47 -20.05
N TYR A 111 17.98 -2.84 -21.04
CA TYR A 111 19.34 -2.32 -20.95
C TYR A 111 19.49 -1.06 -20.08
N THR A 112 18.42 -0.27 -19.93
CA THR A 112 18.45 0.98 -19.14
C THR A 112 17.32 1.03 -18.12
N PRO A 113 17.55 1.67 -16.94
CA PRO A 113 16.51 1.84 -15.92
C PRO A 113 15.27 2.55 -16.45
N LYS A 114 15.46 3.57 -17.30
CA LYS A 114 14.37 4.33 -17.93
C LYS A 114 13.49 3.46 -18.84
N SER A 115 14.09 2.50 -19.55
CA SER A 115 13.35 1.54 -20.38
C SER A 115 12.59 0.52 -19.52
N ALA A 116 13.20 0.04 -18.44
CA ALA A 116 12.53 -0.82 -17.46
C ALA A 116 11.33 -0.13 -16.79
N GLU A 117 11.47 1.15 -16.43
CA GLU A 117 10.41 1.96 -15.85
C GLU A 117 9.23 2.12 -16.80
N LYS A 118 9.46 2.54 -18.05
CA LYS A 118 8.41 2.68 -19.07
C LYS A 118 7.66 1.36 -19.31
N THR A 119 8.41 0.26 -19.39
CA THR A 119 7.84 -1.08 -19.56
C THR A 119 6.96 -1.43 -18.37
N THR A 120 7.44 -1.19 -17.15
CA THR A 120 6.69 -1.45 -15.92
C THR A 120 5.38 -0.66 -15.88
N ILE A 121 5.42 0.64 -16.22
CA ILE A 121 4.23 1.49 -16.27
C ILE A 121 3.23 0.95 -17.28
N LEU A 122 3.68 0.63 -18.50
CA LEU A 122 2.83 0.08 -19.55
C LEU A 122 2.17 -1.24 -19.13
N THR A 123 2.93 -2.14 -18.52
CA THR A 123 2.42 -3.42 -18.02
C THR A 123 1.37 -3.24 -16.91
N VAL A 124 1.59 -2.29 -15.98
CA VAL A 124 0.61 -1.99 -14.93
C VAL A 124 -0.67 -1.40 -15.52
N VAL A 125 -0.57 -0.55 -16.55
CA VAL A 125 -1.74 -0.01 -17.27
C VAL A 125 -2.50 -1.15 -17.96
N LEU A 126 -1.80 -2.05 -18.66
CA LEU A 126 -2.40 -3.21 -19.30
C LEU A 126 -3.11 -4.13 -18.29
N ALA A 127 -2.47 -4.44 -17.17
CA ALA A 127 -3.08 -5.22 -16.09
C ALA A 127 -4.35 -4.53 -15.57
N GLY A 128 -4.31 -3.20 -15.41
CA GLY A 128 -5.47 -2.39 -15.06
C GLY A 128 -6.62 -2.55 -16.05
N LEU A 129 -6.34 -2.44 -17.35
CA LEU A 129 -7.33 -2.62 -18.41
C LEU A 129 -7.96 -4.01 -18.38
N ILE A 130 -7.15 -5.06 -18.28
CA ILE A 130 -7.61 -6.45 -18.16
C ILE A 130 -8.56 -6.59 -16.96
N THR A 131 -8.19 -6.06 -15.79
CA THR A 131 -9.05 -6.15 -14.60
C THR A 131 -10.36 -5.37 -14.75
N THR A 132 -10.35 -4.24 -15.45
CA THR A 132 -11.57 -3.45 -15.70
C THR A 132 -12.50 -4.07 -16.74
N GLN A 133 -11.98 -4.88 -17.67
CA GLN A 133 -12.77 -5.57 -18.70
C GLN A 133 -13.52 -6.82 -18.19
N GLY A 134 -13.45 -7.11 -16.88
CA GLY A 134 -14.23 -8.19 -16.26
C GLY A 134 -13.41 -9.29 -15.61
N TYR A 135 -12.08 -9.30 -15.79
CA TYR A 135 -11.17 -10.23 -15.12
C TYR A 135 -10.86 -9.79 -13.68
N ASN A 136 -11.89 -9.60 -12.86
CA ASN A 136 -11.77 -9.08 -11.48
C ASN A 136 -12.02 -10.15 -10.40
N THR A 137 -12.38 -11.36 -10.82
CA THR A 137 -12.56 -12.51 -9.92
C THR A 137 -11.21 -13.15 -9.61
N LYS A 138 -11.10 -13.72 -8.41
CA LYS A 138 -9.85 -14.33 -7.95
C LYS A 138 -9.39 -15.46 -8.87
N THR A 139 -10.33 -16.29 -9.32
CA THR A 139 -10.08 -17.41 -10.23
C THR A 139 -9.63 -16.94 -11.60
N ALA A 140 -10.23 -15.88 -12.15
CA ALA A 140 -9.86 -15.34 -13.45
C ALA A 140 -8.44 -14.75 -13.44
N LEU A 141 -8.09 -13.97 -12.41
CA LEU A 141 -6.74 -13.41 -12.25
C LEU A 141 -5.69 -14.51 -12.06
N GLN A 142 -6.03 -15.55 -11.31
CA GLN A 142 -5.13 -16.67 -11.07
C GLN A 142 -4.82 -17.44 -12.37
N LYS A 143 -5.85 -17.78 -13.16
CA LYS A 143 -5.67 -18.43 -14.48
C LYS A 143 -4.77 -17.61 -15.41
N LEU A 144 -4.96 -16.29 -15.47
CA LEU A 144 -4.13 -15.39 -16.27
C LEU A 144 -2.68 -15.26 -15.75
N SER A 145 -2.44 -15.60 -14.50
CA SER A 145 -1.10 -15.54 -13.90
C SER A 145 -0.29 -16.83 -14.00
N GLU A 146 -0.97 -17.94 -14.30
CA GLU A 146 -0.43 -19.31 -14.34
C GLU A 146 -0.07 -19.78 -15.77
N THR A 147 -0.44 -19.02 -16.81
CA THR A 147 0.13 -19.13 -18.17
C THR A 147 1.60 -18.76 -18.19
#